data_AF-A0A1H6GFP1-F1
#
_entry.id   AF-A0A1H6GFP1-F1
#
_cell.length_a   1.000
_cell.length_b   1.000
_cell.length_c   1.000
_cell.angle_alpha   90.00
_cell.angle_beta   90.00
_cell.angle_gamma   90.00
#
_symmetry.space_group_name_H-M   'P 1'
#
loop_
_entity.id
_entity.type
_entity.pdbx_description
1 polymer ?
#
loop_
_entity_poly.entity_id
_entity_poly.type
_entity_poly.pdbx_seq_one_letter_code
_entity_poly.pdbx_strand_id
1 'polypeptide(L)'
;MLMFGRMLTMAAAILGGLFFSQAPEFAQQYRQRIGGALDELKVMITQFDTQANHHGLGRQEALNVYSSSPETFLRDQGDTMRGIFQRYETLLTQQDELIKASLPIKPFVVMRNADPMTFTNTWRDYVPAVPIDAAGLTWAGGGFFAGWVAAGILGFVLKGATRPLRTNRARKQATPQV
;
A
#
# COMPACT_ATOMS: atom_id res chain seq x y z
N MET A 1 -10.01 -38.32 -2.36
CA MET A 1 -9.83 -37.15 -3.25
C MET A 1 -10.68 -35.91 -2.88
N LEU A 2 -11.92 -36.04 -2.40
CA LEU A 2 -12.77 -34.88 -2.03
C LEU A 2 -12.23 -34.02 -0.86
N MET A 3 -11.58 -34.62 0.14
CA MET A 3 -11.01 -33.89 1.28
C MET A 3 -9.81 -33.02 0.90
N PHE A 4 -8.97 -33.49 -0.03
CA PHE A 4 -7.79 -32.74 -0.49
C PHE A 4 -8.17 -31.45 -1.22
N GLY A 5 -9.20 -31.51 -2.07
CA GLY A 5 -9.74 -30.30 -2.73
C GLY A 5 -10.28 -29.27 -1.74
N ARG A 6 -10.99 -29.71 -0.69
CA ARG A 6 -11.50 -28.81 0.36
C ARG A 6 -10.37 -28.17 1.16
N MET A 7 -9.33 -28.93 1.48
CA MET A 7 -8.13 -28.42 2.16
C MET A 7 -7.41 -27.37 1.31
N LEU A 8 -7.23 -27.63 0.01
CA LEU A 8 -6.60 -26.68 -0.92
C LEU A 8 -7.42 -25.39 -1.05
N THR A 9 -8.74 -25.51 -1.16
CA THR A 9 -9.66 -24.36 -1.20
C THR A 9 -9.60 -23.53 0.08
N MET A 10 -9.53 -24.17 1.25
CA MET A 10 -9.37 -23.47 2.52
C MET A 10 -8.01 -22.78 2.64
N ALA A 11 -6.93 -23.46 2.21
CA ALA A 11 -5.59 -22.87 2.18
C ALA A 11 -5.54 -21.63 1.28
N ALA A 12 -6.12 -21.71 0.08
CA ALA A 12 -6.19 -20.58 -0.83
C ALA A 12 -7.00 -19.40 -0.26
N ALA A 13 -8.10 -19.68 0.45
CA ALA A 13 -8.88 -18.66 1.12
C ALA A 13 -8.07 -17.99 2.26
N ILE A 14 -7.42 -18.77 3.14
CA ILE A 14 -6.59 -18.23 4.22
C ILE A 14 -5.44 -17.39 3.65
N LEU A 15 -4.72 -17.91 2.65
CA LEU A 15 -3.63 -17.19 1.98
C LEU A 15 -4.11 -15.91 1.30
N GLY A 16 -5.30 -15.93 0.68
CA GLY A 16 -5.93 -14.74 0.13
C GLY A 16 -6.22 -13.70 1.21
N GLY A 17 -6.78 -14.11 2.34
CA GLY A 17 -7.03 -13.21 3.46
C GLY A 17 -5.76 -12.57 4.00
N LEU A 18 -4.72 -13.38 4.24
CA LEU A 18 -3.40 -12.90 4.68
C LEU A 18 -2.76 -11.96 3.65
N PHE A 19 -2.84 -12.29 2.36
CA PHE A 19 -2.23 -11.45 1.33
C PHE A 19 -2.90 -10.07 1.24
N PHE A 20 -4.24 -10.03 1.23
CA PHE A 20 -4.97 -8.77 1.12
C PHE A 20 -4.92 -7.94 2.40
N SER A 21 -4.79 -8.55 3.59
CA SER A 21 -4.59 -7.79 4.84
C SER A 21 -3.28 -6.98 4.87
N GLN A 22 -2.34 -7.28 3.98
CA GLN A 22 -1.09 -6.53 3.89
C GLN A 22 -1.26 -5.11 3.33
N ALA A 23 -2.30 -4.85 2.55
CA ALA A 23 -2.55 -3.53 1.97
C ALA A 23 -2.85 -2.46 3.05
N PRO A 24 -3.82 -2.64 3.98
CA PRO A 24 -4.03 -1.70 5.07
C PRO A 24 -2.83 -1.62 6.02
N GLU A 25 -2.12 -2.72 6.25
CA GLU A 25 -0.89 -2.72 7.07
C GLU A 25 0.21 -1.85 6.46
N PHE A 26 0.44 -1.96 5.14
CA PHE A 26 1.40 -1.09 4.45
C PHE A 26 1.00 0.37 4.56
N ALA A 27 -0.29 0.68 4.34
CA ALA A 27 -0.80 2.04 4.47
C ALA A 27 -0.63 2.60 5.90
N GLN A 28 -0.75 1.73 6.92
CA GLN A 28 -0.51 2.07 8.31
C GLN A 28 0.95 2.41 8.58
N GLN A 29 1.90 1.56 8.18
CA GLN A 29 3.33 1.81 8.37
C GLN A 29 3.80 3.05 7.59
N TYR A 30 3.28 3.24 6.39
CA TYR A 30 3.52 4.45 5.60
C TYR A 30 3.04 5.71 6.34
N ARG A 31 1.81 5.70 6.87
CA ARG A 31 1.25 6.82 7.65
C ARG A 31 2.07 7.13 8.90
N GLN A 32 2.56 6.11 9.59
CA GLN A 32 3.43 6.28 10.77
C GLN A 32 4.74 6.98 10.39
N ARG A 33 5.35 6.61 9.26
CA ARG A 33 6.56 7.25 8.75
C ARG A 33 6.34 8.70 8.30
N ILE A 34 5.19 9.01 7.71
CA ILE A 34 4.79 10.41 7.46
C ILE A 34 4.75 11.20 8.77
N GLY A 35 4.13 10.64 9.83
CA GLY A 35 4.06 11.28 11.14
C GLY A 35 5.45 11.64 11.68
N GLY A 36 6.35 10.66 11.74
CA GLY A 36 7.73 10.90 12.19
C GLY A 36 8.49 11.89 11.32
N ALA A 37 8.33 11.82 10.00
CA ALA A 37 8.97 12.79 9.10
C ALA A 37 8.43 14.22 9.30
N LEU A 38 7.12 14.39 9.52
CA LEU A 38 6.51 15.68 9.81
C LEU A 38 7.03 16.27 11.13
N ASP A 39 7.16 15.44 12.17
CA ASP A 39 7.69 15.87 13.46
C ASP A 39 9.13 16.40 13.32
N GLU A 40 10.00 15.67 12.62
CA GLU A 40 11.39 16.08 12.37
C GLU A 40 11.49 17.33 11.48
N LEU A 41 10.70 17.39 10.40
CA LEU A 41 10.64 18.58 9.54
C LEU A 41 10.18 19.81 10.33
N LYS A 42 9.18 19.66 11.19
CA LYS A 42 8.69 20.75 12.03
C LYS A 42 9.76 21.27 12.99
N VAL A 43 10.59 20.39 13.55
CA VAL A 43 11.72 20.80 14.38
C VAL A 43 12.71 21.65 13.59
N MET A 44 13.13 21.22 12.40
CA MET A 44 14.04 21.98 11.54
C MET A 44 13.47 23.34 11.13
N ILE A 45 12.18 23.38 10.76
CA ILE A 45 11.45 24.60 10.42
C ILE A 45 11.42 25.57 11.60
N THR A 46 11.08 25.07 12.78
CA THR A 46 11.00 25.89 13.99
C THR A 46 12.37 26.46 14.37
N GLN A 47 13.43 25.66 14.28
CA GLN A 47 14.79 26.12 14.55
C GLN A 47 15.22 27.22 13.58
N PHE A 48 14.91 27.08 12.29
CA PHE A 48 15.18 28.12 11.29
C PHE A 48 14.43 29.41 11.62
N ASP A 49 13.14 29.32 11.94
CA ASP A 49 12.33 30.50 12.28
C ASP A 49 12.83 31.19 13.55
N THR A 50 13.19 30.42 14.57
CA THR A 50 13.77 30.96 15.81
C THR A 50 15.07 31.71 15.52
N GLN A 51 15.96 31.15 14.70
CA GLN A 51 17.19 31.83 14.28
C GLN A 51 16.90 33.10 13.50
N ALA A 52 16.00 33.05 12.51
CA ALA A 52 15.59 34.23 11.74
C ALA A 52 15.06 35.34 12.66
N ASN A 53 14.15 35.00 13.58
CA ASN A 53 13.56 35.92 14.54
C ASN A 53 14.60 36.53 15.49
N HIS A 54 15.60 35.76 15.94
CA HIS A 54 16.71 36.29 16.75
C HIS A 54 17.51 37.37 16.03
N HIS A 55 17.55 37.33 14.69
CA HIS A 55 18.17 38.34 13.85
C HIS A 55 17.18 39.40 13.34
N GLY A 56 15.95 39.43 13.86
CA GLY A 56 14.91 40.39 13.47
C GLY A 56 14.36 40.16 12.06
N LEU A 57 14.54 38.96 11.51
CA LEU A 57 14.11 38.59 10.17
C LEU A 57 12.88 37.68 10.23
N GLY A 58 11.91 37.91 9.35
CA GLY A 58 10.90 36.92 9.02
C GLY A 58 11.50 35.77 8.19
N ARG A 59 10.79 34.63 8.12
CA ARG A 59 11.24 33.44 7.36
C ARG A 59 11.66 33.76 5.93
N GLN A 60 10.82 34.51 5.20
CA GLN A 60 11.10 34.84 3.80
C GLN A 60 12.31 35.77 3.66
N GLU A 61 12.49 36.70 4.60
CA GLU A 61 13.63 37.61 4.61
C GLU A 61 14.93 36.83 4.87
N ALA A 62 14.92 35.91 5.83
CA ALA A 62 16.06 35.03 6.09
C ALA A 62 16.42 34.17 4.86
N LEU A 63 15.44 33.60 4.16
CA LEU A 63 15.69 32.90 2.89
C LEU A 63 16.26 33.81 1.80
N ASN A 64 15.83 35.07 1.75
CA ASN A 64 16.36 36.05 0.80
C ASN A 64 17.83 36.38 1.11
N VAL A 65 18.22 36.46 2.39
CA VAL A 65 19.62 36.62 2.81
C VAL A 65 20.49 35.46 2.31
N TYR A 66 20.03 34.21 2.45
CA TYR A 66 20.74 33.07 1.88
C TYR A 66 20.86 33.16 0.36
N SER A 67 19.79 33.57 -0.31
CA SER A 67 19.73 33.62 -1.79
C SER A 67 20.58 34.74 -2.40
N SER A 68 20.77 35.85 -1.68
CA SER A 68 21.61 36.98 -2.11
C SER A 68 23.06 36.87 -1.67
N SER A 69 23.40 35.85 -0.87
CA SER A 69 24.75 35.62 -0.39
C SER A 69 25.73 35.42 -1.57
N PRO A 70 26.95 35.98 -1.52
CA PRO A 70 27.97 35.73 -2.54
C PRO A 70 28.50 34.29 -2.49
N GLU A 71 28.42 33.61 -1.35
CA GLU A 71 28.88 32.24 -1.15
C GLU A 71 27.88 31.21 -1.70
N THR A 72 28.34 30.31 -2.58
CA THR A 72 27.51 29.23 -3.15
C THR A 72 26.90 28.35 -2.07
N PHE A 73 27.70 27.95 -1.09
CA PHE A 73 27.26 27.12 0.03
C PHE A 73 26.05 27.72 0.77
N LEU A 74 26.04 29.03 0.99
CA LEU A 74 24.92 29.69 1.67
C LEU A 74 23.66 29.73 0.79
N ARG A 75 23.79 29.90 -0.53
CA ARG A 75 22.65 29.78 -1.44
C ARG A 75 22.06 28.38 -1.42
N ASP A 76 22.91 27.35 -1.47
CA ASP A 76 22.50 25.94 -1.43
C ASP A 76 21.79 25.59 -0.10
N GLN A 77 22.23 26.15 1.02
CA GLN A 77 21.54 26.03 2.32
C GLN A 77 20.13 26.64 2.28
N GLY A 78 19.97 27.80 1.63
CA GLY A 78 18.66 28.42 1.41
C GLY A 78 17.73 27.56 0.56
N ASP A 79 18.25 26.96 -0.51
CA ASP A 79 17.51 26.01 -1.36
C ASP A 79 17.11 24.74 -0.60
N THR A 80 18.02 24.22 0.23
CA THR A 80 17.73 23.07 1.10
C THR A 80 16.58 23.37 2.06
N MET A 81 16.58 24.55 2.70
CA MET A 81 15.47 24.95 3.58
C MET A 81 14.16 25.14 2.84
N ARG A 82 14.18 25.70 1.62
CA ARG A 82 12.98 25.75 0.75
C ARG A 82 12.44 24.35 0.47
N GLY A 83 13.31 23.40 0.15
CA GLY A 83 12.94 21.99 -0.04
C GLY A 83 12.30 21.36 1.19
N ILE A 84 12.83 21.67 2.40
CA ILE A 84 12.25 21.23 3.68
C ILE A 84 10.83 21.78 3.85
N PHE A 85 10.60 23.08 3.62
CA PHE A 85 9.26 23.68 3.71
C PHE A 85 8.28 23.03 2.73
N GLN A 86 8.68 22.88 1.46
CA GLN A 86 7.82 22.27 0.44
C GLN A 86 7.47 20.82 0.76
N ARG A 87 8.46 20.05 1.23
CA ARG A 87 8.24 18.66 1.63
C ARG A 87 7.32 18.56 2.84
N TYR A 88 7.46 19.45 3.83
CA TYR A 88 6.57 19.50 4.99
C TYR A 88 5.11 19.71 4.58
N GLU A 89 4.82 20.70 3.73
CA GLU A 89 3.45 20.94 3.22
C GLU A 89 2.89 19.75 2.42
N THR A 90 3.73 19.10 1.63
CA THR A 90 3.36 17.91 0.87
C THR A 90 2.95 16.77 1.80
N LEU A 91 3.78 16.49 2.82
CA LEU A 91 3.51 15.43 3.79
C LEU A 91 2.31 15.75 4.68
N LEU A 92 2.07 17.02 5.02
CA LEU A 92 0.89 17.47 5.74
C LEU A 92 -0.39 17.17 4.96
N THR A 93 -0.39 17.50 3.68
CA THR A 93 -1.50 17.22 2.77
C THR A 93 -1.77 15.71 2.69
N GLN A 94 -0.72 14.90 2.50
CA GLN A 94 -0.85 13.44 2.47
C GLN A 94 -1.36 12.86 3.79
N GLN A 95 -0.90 13.40 4.94
CA GLN A 95 -1.37 12.97 6.25
C GLN A 95 -2.87 13.25 6.40
N ASP A 96 -3.32 14.45 6.02
CA ASP A 96 -4.72 14.84 6.05
C ASP A 96 -5.61 13.95 5.16
N GLU A 97 -5.16 13.65 3.94
CA GLU A 97 -5.84 12.71 3.03
C GLU A 97 -5.99 11.31 3.67
N LEU A 98 -4.93 10.80 4.32
CA LEU A 98 -4.95 9.50 5.00
C LEU A 98 -5.80 9.46 6.27
N ILE A 99 -5.96 10.60 6.96
CA ILE A 99 -6.83 10.73 8.13
C ILE A 99 -8.29 10.76 7.69
N LYS A 100 -8.62 11.53 6.66
CA LYS A 100 -10.00 11.70 6.15
C LYS A 100 -10.51 10.48 5.39
N ALA A 101 -9.61 9.70 4.77
CA ALA A 101 -10.00 8.51 4.04
C ALA A 101 -10.62 7.44 4.96
N SER A 102 -11.70 6.82 4.50
CA SER A 102 -12.28 5.67 5.17
C SER A 102 -11.27 4.52 5.25
N LEU A 103 -11.35 3.72 6.32
CA LEU A 103 -10.40 2.64 6.63
C LEU A 103 -10.01 1.75 5.42
N PRO A 104 -10.95 1.21 4.63
CA PRO A 104 -10.59 0.34 3.51
C PRO A 104 -9.97 1.07 2.32
N ILE A 105 -10.09 2.40 2.24
CA ILE A 105 -9.65 3.21 1.09
C ILE A 105 -8.20 3.69 1.23
N LYS A 106 -7.65 3.73 2.45
CA LYS A 106 -6.29 4.22 2.73
C LYS A 106 -5.19 3.62 1.83
N PRO A 107 -5.19 2.31 1.50
CA PRO A 107 -4.20 1.75 0.57
C PRO A 107 -4.20 2.43 -0.80
N PHE A 108 -5.37 2.79 -1.32
CA PHE A 108 -5.49 3.48 -2.61
C PHE A 108 -5.02 4.93 -2.55
N VAL A 109 -5.19 5.60 -1.41
CA VAL A 109 -4.66 6.95 -1.19
C VAL A 109 -3.13 6.93 -1.28
N VAL A 110 -2.49 5.96 -0.62
CA VAL A 110 -1.02 5.79 -0.68
C VAL A 110 -0.56 5.53 -2.11
N MET A 111 -1.26 4.71 -2.89
CA MET A 111 -0.87 4.40 -4.27
C MET A 111 -1.01 5.57 -5.25
N ARG A 112 -1.87 6.56 -4.96
CA ARG A 112 -2.15 7.66 -5.88
C ARG A 112 -1.04 8.71 -5.90
N ASN A 113 -0.65 9.20 -4.72
CA ASN A 113 0.22 10.37 -4.56
C ASN A 113 1.21 10.18 -3.41
N ALA A 114 1.90 9.04 -3.32
CA ALA A 114 2.89 8.79 -2.29
C ALA A 114 4.14 9.69 -2.44
N ASP A 115 4.68 10.18 -1.31
CA ASP A 115 6.02 10.75 -1.24
C ASP A 115 7.05 9.66 -1.57
N PRO A 116 7.85 9.78 -2.66
CA PRO A 116 8.70 8.69 -3.14
C PRO A 116 9.72 8.22 -2.11
N MET A 117 10.31 9.15 -1.35
CA MET A 117 11.29 8.81 -0.31
C MET A 117 10.62 8.03 0.81
N THR A 118 9.50 8.51 1.33
CA THR A 118 8.76 7.83 2.40
C THR A 118 8.28 6.46 1.93
N PHE A 119 7.73 6.36 0.72
CA PHE A 119 7.27 5.09 0.16
C PHE A 119 8.38 4.07 0.02
N THR A 120 9.52 4.46 -0.56
CA THR A 120 10.68 3.59 -0.74
C THR A 120 11.22 3.09 0.60
N ASN A 121 11.31 3.99 1.58
CA ASN A 121 11.76 3.63 2.93
C ASN A 121 10.75 2.70 3.62
N THR A 122 9.45 2.95 3.49
CA THR A 122 8.41 2.04 4.01
C THR A 122 8.52 0.67 3.38
N TRP A 123 8.69 0.59 2.06
CA TRP A 123 8.83 -0.67 1.35
C TRP A 123 10.07 -1.45 1.78
N ARG A 124 11.21 -0.78 1.91
CA ARG A 124 12.48 -1.40 2.32
C ARG A 124 12.39 -2.03 3.70
N ASP A 125 11.73 -1.35 4.63
CA ASP A 125 11.68 -1.73 6.04
C ASP A 125 10.33 -2.38 6.41
N TYR A 126 9.53 -2.75 5.40
CA TYR A 126 8.19 -3.29 5.57
C TYR A 126 8.24 -4.63 6.30
N VAL A 127 7.46 -4.74 7.38
CA VAL A 127 7.27 -6.00 8.10
C VAL A 127 5.81 -6.44 7.93
N PRO A 128 5.55 -7.60 7.32
CA PRO A 128 4.20 -8.15 7.26
C PRO A 128 3.63 -8.37 8.67
N ALA A 129 2.40 -7.92 8.88
CA ALA A 129 1.64 -8.19 10.10
C ALA A 129 0.21 -8.61 9.76
N VAL A 130 -0.48 -9.21 10.74
CA VAL A 130 -1.91 -9.50 10.69
C VAL A 130 -2.63 -8.45 11.55
N PRO A 131 -3.10 -7.34 10.95
CA PRO A 131 -3.77 -6.29 11.69
C PRO A 131 -5.13 -6.78 12.19
N ILE A 132 -5.33 -6.71 13.51
CA ILE A 132 -6.62 -7.00 14.16
C ILE A 132 -7.39 -5.69 14.31
N ASP A 133 -7.70 -5.06 13.18
CA ASP A 133 -8.52 -3.85 13.10
C ASP A 133 -9.59 -3.97 12.01
N ALA A 134 -10.50 -2.99 11.95
CA ALA A 134 -11.61 -3.03 11.00
C ALA A 134 -11.15 -2.99 9.52
N ALA A 135 -10.05 -2.32 9.19
CA ALA A 135 -9.51 -2.31 7.82
C ALA A 135 -8.93 -3.69 7.48
N GLY A 136 -8.08 -4.22 8.36
CA GLY A 136 -7.45 -5.52 8.27
C GLY A 136 -8.48 -6.63 8.10
N LEU A 137 -9.51 -6.65 8.93
CA LEU A 137 -10.60 -7.63 8.85
C LEU A 137 -11.41 -7.50 7.55
N THR A 138 -11.67 -6.27 7.09
CA THR A 138 -12.40 -6.04 5.83
C THR A 138 -11.61 -6.58 4.64
N TRP A 139 -10.32 -6.26 4.57
CA TRP A 139 -9.44 -6.72 3.50
C TRP A 139 -9.15 -8.22 3.59
N ALA A 140 -8.96 -8.76 4.80
CA ALA A 140 -8.79 -10.19 5.02
C ALA A 140 -10.04 -10.97 4.62
N GLY A 141 -11.24 -10.49 4.96
CA GLY A 141 -12.50 -11.10 4.56
C GLY A 141 -12.69 -11.09 3.04
N GLY A 142 -12.41 -9.96 2.39
CA GLY A 142 -12.45 -9.83 0.93
C GLY A 142 -11.44 -10.74 0.24
N GLY A 143 -10.20 -10.76 0.71
CA GLY A 143 -9.14 -11.65 0.22
C GLY A 143 -9.45 -13.12 0.44
N PHE A 144 -10.06 -13.47 1.57
CA PHE A 144 -10.51 -14.83 1.86
C PHE A 144 -11.56 -15.29 0.87
N PHE A 145 -12.58 -14.46 0.64
CA PHE A 145 -13.62 -14.77 -0.33
C PHE A 145 -13.04 -14.88 -1.76
N ALA A 146 -12.17 -13.95 -2.15
CA ALA A 146 -11.49 -13.98 -3.44
C ALA A 146 -10.66 -15.26 -3.63
N GLY A 147 -9.86 -15.63 -2.62
CA GLY A 147 -9.06 -16.87 -2.63
C GLY A 147 -9.94 -18.12 -2.70
N TRP A 148 -11.06 -18.13 -1.98
CA TRP A 148 -12.04 -19.22 -2.01
C TRP A 148 -12.65 -19.41 -3.40
N VAL A 149 -13.12 -18.31 -4.01
CA VAL A 149 -13.70 -18.31 -5.37
C VAL A 149 -12.67 -18.73 -6.40
N ALA A 150 -11.44 -18.19 -6.34
CA ALA A 150 -10.35 -18.53 -7.24
C ALA A 150 -10.03 -20.03 -7.21
N ALA A 151 -9.94 -20.62 -6.01
CA ALA A 151 -9.74 -22.05 -5.85
C ALA A 151 -10.91 -22.89 -6.38
N GLY A 152 -12.16 -22.41 -6.21
CA GLY A 152 -13.35 -23.03 -6.76
C GLY A 152 -13.35 -23.08 -8.30
N ILE A 153 -13.01 -21.96 -8.94
CA ILE A 153 -12.88 -21.86 -10.40
C ILE A 153 -11.78 -22.79 -10.90
N LEU A 154 -10.61 -22.77 -10.26
CA LEU A 154 -9.49 -23.64 -10.64
C LEU A 154 -9.88 -25.13 -10.51
N GLY A 155 -10.55 -25.50 -9.42
CA GLY A 155 -11.06 -26.86 -9.21
C GLY A 155 -12.10 -27.29 -10.26
N PHE A 156 -12.95 -26.36 -10.73
CA PHE A 156 -13.90 -26.62 -11.81
C PHE A 156 -13.19 -26.86 -13.16
N VAL A 157 -12.23 -26.00 -13.51
CA VAL A 157 -11.46 -26.11 -14.75
C VAL A 157 -10.69 -27.42 -14.82
N LEU A 158 -9.99 -27.79 -13.73
CA LEU A 158 -9.20 -29.03 -13.67
C LEU A 158 -10.07 -30.30 -13.78
N LYS A 159 -11.28 -30.29 -13.21
CA LYS A 159 -12.24 -31.39 -13.36
C LYS A 159 -12.85 -31.46 -14.76
N GLY A 160 -13.03 -30.33 -15.43
CA GLY A 160 -13.47 -30.26 -16.82
C GLY A 160 -12.44 -30.86 -17.79
N ALA A 161 -11.16 -30.57 -17.57
CA ALA A 161 -10.05 -31.07 -18.38
C ALA A 161 -9.77 -32.58 -18.21
N THR A 162 -10.17 -33.17 -17.08
CA THR A 162 -9.91 -34.58 -16.75
C THR A 162 -11.10 -35.51 -16.99
N ARG A 163 -12.24 -35.00 -17.49
CA ARG A 163 -13.37 -35.86 -17.88
C ARG A 163 -12.98 -36.69 -19.11
N PRO A 164 -12.90 -38.04 -19.01
CA PRO A 164 -12.69 -38.86 -20.19
C PRO A 164 -13.87 -38.65 -21.13
N LEU A 165 -13.58 -38.35 -22.41
CA LEU A 165 -14.55 -38.37 -23.48
C LEU A 165 -15.24 -39.75 -23.42
N ARG A 166 -16.47 -39.82 -22.90
CA ARG A 166 -17.30 -41.03 -22.97
C ARG A 166 -17.58 -41.26 -24.46
N THR A 167 -16.71 -42.01 -25.12
CA THR A 167 -16.95 -42.53 -26.47
C THR A 167 -18.19 -43.41 -26.39
N ASN A 168 -19.27 -42.90 -26.97
CA ASN A 168 -20.58 -43.52 -27.00
C ASN A 168 -20.54 -44.74 -27.95
N ARG A 169 -19.92 -45.85 -27.51
CA ARG A 169 -19.97 -47.16 -28.19
C ARG A 169 -21.14 -47.97 -27.63
N ALA A 170 -22.37 -47.58 -27.99
CA ALA A 170 -23.56 -48.40 -27.75
C ALA A 170 -24.68 -48.08 -28.76
N ARG A 171 -24.41 -48.25 -30.06
CA ARG A 171 -25.47 -48.32 -31.09
C ARG A 171 -25.02 -48.98 -32.40
N LYS A 172 -24.35 -50.14 -32.34
CA LYS A 172 -24.13 -51.03 -33.50
C LYS A 172 -24.08 -52.49 -33.05
N GLN A 173 -25.24 -53.02 -32.70
CA GLN A 173 -25.62 -54.44 -32.50
C GLN A 173 -27.04 -54.29 -31.90
N ALA A 174 -28.16 -54.56 -32.57
CA ALA A 174 -28.46 -55.69 -33.41
C ALA A 174 -29.45 -55.27 -34.52
N THR A 175 -29.12 -55.63 -35.76
CA THR A 175 -30.10 -55.87 -36.82
C THR A 175 -30.22 -57.39 -36.88
N PRO A 176 -31.38 -58.02 -36.61
CA PRO A 176 -31.55 -59.42 -36.94
C PRO A 176 -31.73 -59.52 -38.45
N GLN A 177 -30.87 -60.31 -39.09
CA GLN A 177 -31.13 -60.83 -40.44
C GLN A 177 -31.84 -62.18 -40.31
N VAL A 178 -32.69 -62.42 -41.32
CA VAL A 178 -33.50 -63.61 -41.65
C VAL A 178 -34.84 -63.72 -40.92
#